data_AF-A0A146JCR1-F1
#
_entry.id   AF-A0A146JCR1-F1
#
_cell.length_a   1.000
_cell.length_b   1.000
_cell.length_c   1.000
_cell.angle_alpha   90.00
_cell.angle_beta   90.00
_cell.angle_gamma   90.00
#
_symmetry.space_group_name_H-M   'P 1'
#
loop_
_entity.id
_entity.type
_entity.pdbx_description
1 polymer ?
#
loop_
_entity_poly.entity_id
_entity_poly.type
_entity_poly.pdbx_seq_one_letter_code
_entity_poly.pdbx_strand_id
1 'polypeptide(L)'
;MNKKNLAMAMAAVTVVGSAAPIFADTTVKEEGYTVVQDKYEKLLKELKARINDGTITSVGVEFDGSSIGTVAPESDSTEHRKAAADKLETLTKNQLKGLGDGKYVDFKINYGAKDAIPAPTLSAKDIDALKAKLDEMKTKQLVDVAKDGQPGIAKVDGDNVIVGDAPLTIADAVTVTEGTDSGKKTLTIAPASTLSNFKYGALKTGGANASSVSAITLSTSNLVIKEGEAKKVNLEETLKFNSDTKVISGFDVTTLNETPADPGSSTIVRVIKAVEKTIDVSSSSTTKAKDLAKQYVFKDGDAETPGNLSYMLKYINDEDKKIAVKNNDGDYEVTIFPEGKRLNTLS
;
A
#
# COMPACT_ATOMS: atom_id res chain seq x y z
N MET A 1 6.76 11.25 -10.98
CA MET A 1 5.56 10.55 -10.47
C MET A 1 5.78 9.05 -10.51
N ASN A 2 6.31 8.49 -9.41
CA ASN A 2 6.61 7.06 -9.29
C ASN A 2 5.34 6.27 -8.96
N LYS A 3 4.80 5.62 -9.99
CA LYS A 3 3.76 4.58 -9.89
C LYS A 3 4.37 3.32 -9.26
N LYS A 4 3.96 2.98 -8.03
CA LYS A 4 4.26 1.70 -7.37
C LYS A 4 3.68 0.53 -8.22
N ASN A 5 4.49 -0.50 -8.49
CA ASN A 5 4.13 -1.70 -9.27
C ASN A 5 4.03 -2.92 -8.33
N LEU A 6 3.03 -3.76 -8.59
CA LEU A 6 2.61 -4.95 -7.85
C LEU A 6 3.71 -6.01 -7.73
N ALA A 7 3.80 -6.64 -6.56
CA ALA A 7 4.39 -7.95 -6.37
C ALA A 7 3.25 -8.91 -5.99
N MET A 8 3.00 -9.92 -6.84
CA MET A 8 2.01 -10.98 -6.61
C MET A 8 2.71 -12.28 -6.21
N ALA A 9 2.51 -12.70 -4.96
CA ALA A 9 2.60 -14.08 -4.50
C ALA A 9 1.63 -14.21 -3.31
N MET A 10 0.85 -15.29 -3.28
CA MET A 10 -0.32 -15.47 -2.41
C MET A 10 -0.01 -15.33 -0.92
N ALA A 11 -0.20 -14.12 -0.40
CA ALA A 11 -0.58 -13.84 0.97
C ALA A 11 -1.62 -12.73 0.84
N ALA A 12 -2.90 -13.11 0.94
CA ALA A 12 -4.09 -12.26 0.95
C ALA A 12 -4.06 -11.05 0.01
N VAL A 13 -4.90 -11.03 -1.02
CA VAL A 13 -5.38 -9.71 -1.48
C VAL A 13 -6.21 -9.08 -0.39
N THR A 14 -5.49 -8.31 0.39
CA THR A 14 -5.95 -7.01 0.82
C THR A 14 -5.70 -6.05 -0.33
N VAL A 15 -6.82 -5.69 -0.95
CA VAL A 15 -6.99 -4.64 -1.94
C VAL A 15 -6.35 -3.34 -1.43
N VAL A 16 -5.36 -2.86 -2.20
CA VAL A 16 -5.10 -1.46 -2.58
C VAL A 16 -4.60 -0.50 -1.48
N GLY A 17 -3.32 -0.12 -1.61
CA GLY A 17 -2.80 1.09 -0.99
C GLY A 17 -3.39 2.36 -1.61
N SER A 18 -4.06 3.15 -0.76
CA SER A 18 -4.39 4.58 -0.91
C SER A 18 -5.34 4.97 -2.05
N ALA A 19 -6.63 4.71 -1.83
CA ALA A 19 -7.67 5.74 -1.79
C ALA A 19 -8.74 5.23 -0.82
N ALA A 20 -9.34 6.10 -0.01
CA ALA A 20 -10.49 5.74 0.81
C ALA A 20 -11.67 5.30 -0.10
N PRO A 21 -12.75 4.75 0.48
CA PRO A 21 -13.17 3.34 0.50
C PRO A 21 -13.52 2.68 -0.85
N ILE A 22 -13.58 1.34 -0.81
CA ILE A 22 -13.86 0.42 -1.92
C ILE A 22 -15.30 0.63 -2.39
N PHE A 23 -15.49 1.34 -3.50
CA PHE A 23 -16.82 1.81 -3.85
C PHE A 23 -17.60 0.92 -4.82
N ALA A 24 -18.05 -0.25 -4.34
CA ALA A 24 -19.18 -1.03 -4.88
C ALA A 24 -19.41 -2.35 -4.12
N ASP A 25 -20.45 -2.44 -3.28
CA ASP A 25 -20.86 -3.70 -2.65
C ASP A 25 -22.08 -4.34 -3.36
N THR A 26 -22.01 -5.66 -3.58
CA THR A 26 -23.18 -6.56 -3.72
C THR A 26 -22.90 -7.98 -3.16
N THR A 27 -21.92 -8.13 -2.27
CA THR A 27 -21.30 -9.37 -1.75
C THR A 27 -20.46 -10.14 -2.79
N VAL A 28 -19.13 -10.06 -2.65
CA VAL A 28 -18.20 -11.09 -3.12
C VAL A 28 -17.48 -11.62 -1.88
N LYS A 29 -17.86 -12.80 -1.41
CA LYS A 29 -17.08 -13.65 -0.49
C LYS A 29 -17.39 -15.10 -0.90
N GLU A 30 -16.40 -15.98 -1.11
CA GLU A 30 -15.31 -16.27 -0.17
C GLU A 30 -13.89 -15.77 -0.50
N GLU A 31 -13.40 -15.65 -1.74
CA GLU A 31 -11.99 -15.24 -1.97
C GLU A 31 -11.79 -14.41 -3.25
N GLY A 32 -12.56 -13.33 -3.41
CA GLY A 32 -12.54 -12.46 -4.60
C GLY A 32 -11.80 -11.12 -4.42
N TYR A 33 -11.15 -10.64 -5.48
CA TYR A 33 -10.24 -9.50 -5.55
C TYR A 33 -10.86 -8.42 -6.44
N THR A 34 -10.67 -7.11 -6.17
CA THR A 34 -11.17 -6.02 -7.04
C THR A 34 -10.04 -5.11 -7.52
N VAL A 35 -10.10 -4.71 -8.80
CA VAL A 35 -9.09 -3.90 -9.49
C VAL A 35 -9.76 -2.73 -10.22
N VAL A 36 -9.17 -1.54 -10.16
CA VAL A 36 -9.64 -0.37 -10.94
C VAL A 36 -9.26 -0.52 -12.41
N GLN A 37 -10.16 -0.16 -13.32
CA GLN A 37 -10.01 -0.21 -14.77
C GLN A 37 -8.64 0.31 -15.22
N ASP A 38 -8.17 1.46 -14.74
CA ASP A 38 -6.86 2.03 -15.11
C ASP A 38 -5.65 1.10 -14.89
N LYS A 39 -5.82 0.00 -14.14
CA LYS A 39 -4.78 -1.00 -13.88
C LYS A 39 -4.99 -2.31 -14.67
N TYR A 40 -6.00 -2.38 -15.55
CA TYR A 40 -6.35 -3.61 -16.28
C TYR A 40 -5.17 -4.17 -17.08
N GLU A 41 -4.34 -3.31 -17.68
CA GLU A 41 -3.17 -3.75 -18.46
C GLU A 41 -2.14 -4.48 -17.60
N LYS A 42 -1.95 -4.05 -16.34
CA LYS A 42 -1.05 -4.73 -15.40
C LYS A 42 -1.61 -6.07 -14.98
N LEU A 43 -2.92 -6.14 -14.71
CA LEU A 43 -3.61 -7.39 -14.39
C LEU A 43 -3.46 -8.38 -15.55
N LEU A 44 -3.77 -7.96 -16.78
CA LEU A 44 -3.63 -8.83 -17.97
C LEU A 44 -2.19 -9.32 -18.13
N LYS A 45 -1.19 -8.45 -17.96
CA LYS A 45 0.22 -8.86 -18.05
C LYS A 45 0.58 -9.97 -17.05
N GLU A 46 0.10 -9.85 -15.81
CA GLU A 46 0.36 -10.86 -14.78
C GLU A 46 -0.39 -12.16 -15.07
N LEU A 47 -1.68 -12.11 -15.43
CA LEU A 47 -2.45 -13.30 -15.81
C LEU A 47 -1.78 -14.05 -16.98
N LYS A 48 -1.29 -13.32 -17.98
CA LYS A 48 -0.52 -13.89 -19.09
C LYS A 48 0.76 -14.59 -18.62
N ALA A 49 1.51 -13.97 -17.71
CA ALA A 49 2.73 -14.56 -17.16
C ALA A 49 2.44 -15.87 -16.42
N ARG A 50 1.36 -15.90 -15.63
CA ARG A 50 0.94 -17.08 -14.85
C ARG A 50 0.27 -18.18 -15.68
N ILE A 51 -0.34 -17.83 -16.81
CA ILE A 51 -0.73 -18.83 -17.82
C ILE A 51 0.53 -19.42 -18.46
N ASN A 52 1.52 -18.59 -18.82
CA ASN A 52 2.76 -19.04 -19.48
C ASN A 52 3.62 -19.96 -18.60
N ASP A 53 3.68 -19.71 -17.29
CA ASP A 53 4.44 -20.51 -16.32
C ASP A 53 3.68 -21.74 -15.78
N GLY A 54 2.47 -21.99 -16.29
CA GLY A 54 1.61 -23.12 -15.95
C GLY A 54 0.91 -23.02 -14.58
N THR A 55 1.04 -21.89 -13.87
CA THR A 55 0.38 -21.70 -12.58
C THR A 55 -1.14 -21.58 -12.73
N ILE A 56 -1.60 -20.87 -13.76
CA ILE A 56 -3.02 -20.77 -14.12
C ILE A 56 -3.34 -21.77 -15.22
N THR A 57 -4.31 -22.64 -14.99
CA THR A 57 -4.79 -23.62 -15.98
C THR A 57 -5.93 -23.09 -16.82
N SER A 58 -6.77 -22.22 -16.26
CA SER A 58 -7.83 -21.57 -17.04
C SER A 58 -8.28 -20.25 -16.43
N VAL A 59 -8.81 -19.37 -17.28
CA VAL A 59 -9.46 -18.13 -16.90
C VAL A 59 -10.80 -18.03 -17.59
N GLY A 60 -11.88 -18.18 -16.83
CA GLY A 60 -13.23 -17.80 -17.26
C GLY A 60 -13.37 -16.28 -17.21
N VAL A 61 -14.03 -15.68 -18.20
CA VAL A 61 -14.26 -14.24 -18.25
C VAL A 61 -15.74 -13.94 -18.38
N GLU A 62 -16.23 -13.07 -17.52
CA GLU A 62 -17.60 -12.56 -17.55
C GLU A 62 -17.61 -11.05 -17.68
N PHE A 63 -18.56 -10.52 -18.45
CA PHE A 63 -18.86 -9.10 -18.53
C PHE A 63 -20.26 -8.87 -17.97
N ASP A 64 -20.38 -8.04 -16.93
CA ASP A 64 -21.63 -7.81 -16.20
C ASP A 64 -22.37 -9.11 -15.81
N GLY A 65 -21.62 -10.12 -15.35
CA GLY A 65 -22.16 -11.43 -14.96
C GLY A 65 -22.51 -12.36 -16.12
N SER A 66 -22.32 -11.91 -17.38
CA SER A 66 -22.50 -12.76 -18.56
C SER A 66 -21.15 -13.27 -19.06
N SER A 67 -20.99 -14.60 -19.11
CA SER A 67 -19.76 -15.21 -19.64
C SER A 67 -19.49 -14.80 -21.09
N ILE A 68 -18.31 -14.25 -21.35
CA ILE A 68 -17.82 -13.91 -22.70
C ILE A 68 -16.82 -14.94 -23.24
N GLY A 69 -16.33 -15.85 -22.40
CA GLY A 69 -15.50 -16.97 -22.82
C GLY A 69 -14.65 -17.54 -21.69
N THR A 70 -14.05 -18.69 -21.95
CA THR A 70 -13.02 -19.27 -21.09
C THR A 70 -11.75 -19.48 -21.90
N VAL A 71 -10.62 -19.18 -21.28
CA VAL A 71 -9.28 -19.31 -21.87
C VAL A 71 -8.52 -20.38 -21.10
N ALA A 72 -8.10 -21.43 -21.80
CA ALA A 72 -7.25 -22.49 -21.29
C ALA A 72 -6.30 -22.92 -22.41
N PRO A 73 -5.06 -23.35 -22.10
CA PRO A 73 -4.17 -23.95 -23.09
C PRO A 73 -4.70 -25.33 -23.52
N GLU A 74 -4.53 -25.68 -24.80
CA GLU A 74 -4.98 -26.98 -25.33
C GLU A 74 -4.09 -28.15 -24.83
N SER A 75 -2.87 -27.85 -24.39
CA SER A 75 -1.96 -28.78 -23.72
C SER A 75 -0.94 -28.03 -22.85
N ASP A 76 -0.17 -28.76 -22.03
CA ASP A 76 0.91 -28.20 -21.20
C ASP A 76 2.19 -27.86 -21.99
N SER A 77 2.13 -27.68 -23.30
CA SER A 77 3.26 -27.18 -24.08
C SER A 77 3.40 -25.65 -23.92
N THR A 78 4.64 -25.15 -24.01
CA THR A 78 4.92 -23.71 -23.92
C THR A 78 4.21 -22.91 -25.01
N GLU A 79 4.08 -23.48 -26.22
CA GLU A 79 3.39 -22.88 -27.35
C GLU A 79 1.88 -22.73 -27.07
N HIS A 80 1.23 -23.76 -26.55
CA HIS A 80 -0.20 -23.72 -26.23
C HIS A 80 -0.51 -22.78 -25.06
N ARG A 81 0.38 -22.72 -24.05
CA ARG A 81 0.29 -21.72 -22.97
C ARG A 81 0.40 -20.28 -23.50
N LYS A 82 1.35 -20.02 -24.40
CA LYS A 82 1.51 -18.71 -25.03
C LYS A 82 0.27 -18.31 -25.84
N ALA A 83 -0.28 -19.24 -26.63
CA ALA A 83 -1.49 -19.02 -27.40
C ALA A 83 -2.70 -18.70 -26.51
N ALA A 84 -2.87 -19.41 -25.39
CA ALA A 84 -3.90 -19.10 -24.40
C ALA A 84 -3.71 -17.71 -23.77
N ALA A 85 -2.48 -17.37 -23.36
CA ALA A 85 -2.18 -16.05 -22.80
C ALA A 85 -2.53 -14.92 -23.78
N ASP A 86 -2.21 -15.05 -25.06
CA ASP A 86 -2.54 -14.06 -26.08
C ASP A 86 -4.05 -14.00 -26.37
N LYS A 87 -4.75 -15.15 -26.35
CA LYS A 87 -6.22 -15.21 -26.47
C LYS A 87 -6.93 -14.46 -25.35
N LEU A 88 -6.43 -14.51 -24.11
CA LEU A 88 -7.00 -13.76 -22.99
C LEU A 88 -6.98 -12.25 -23.22
N GLU A 89 -5.88 -11.72 -23.75
CA GLU A 89 -5.79 -10.30 -24.06
C GLU A 89 -6.78 -9.91 -25.17
N THR A 90 -6.81 -10.66 -26.27
CA THR A 90 -7.72 -10.37 -27.39
C THR A 90 -9.19 -10.45 -26.95
N LEU A 91 -9.55 -11.38 -26.07
CA LEU A 91 -10.91 -11.55 -25.56
C LEU A 91 -11.39 -10.35 -24.71
N THR A 92 -10.49 -9.73 -23.95
CA THR A 92 -10.89 -8.83 -22.86
C THR A 92 -10.48 -7.36 -23.05
N LYS A 93 -9.48 -7.09 -23.89
CA LYS A 93 -8.88 -5.75 -24.05
C LYS A 93 -9.88 -4.67 -24.45
N ASN A 94 -10.78 -4.96 -25.38
CA ASN A 94 -11.78 -3.99 -25.82
C ASN A 94 -12.77 -3.66 -24.70
N GLN A 95 -13.20 -4.68 -23.96
CA GLN A 95 -14.15 -4.53 -22.86
C GLN A 95 -13.56 -3.75 -21.69
N LEU A 96 -12.29 -3.98 -21.39
CA LEU A 96 -11.59 -3.31 -20.29
C LEU A 96 -11.17 -1.88 -20.65
N LYS A 97 -10.74 -1.62 -21.89
CA LYS A 97 -10.33 -0.27 -22.32
C LYS A 97 -11.52 0.68 -22.39
N GLY A 98 -12.69 0.19 -22.79
CA GLY A 98 -13.93 0.95 -22.90
C GLY A 98 -14.92 0.71 -21.76
N LEU A 99 -14.47 0.23 -20.60
CA LEU A 99 -15.37 -0.19 -19.52
C LEU A 99 -16.28 0.98 -19.10
N GLY A 100 -17.60 0.77 -19.17
CA GLY A 100 -18.58 1.80 -18.83
C GLY A 100 -18.67 2.05 -17.32
N ASP A 101 -19.26 3.17 -16.94
CA ASP A 101 -19.60 3.45 -15.54
C ASP A 101 -20.60 2.42 -15.01
N GLY A 102 -20.32 1.83 -13.84
CA GLY A 102 -21.16 0.77 -13.25
C GLY A 102 -20.97 -0.62 -13.88
N LYS A 103 -20.14 -0.72 -14.93
CA LYS A 103 -19.84 -1.99 -15.61
C LYS A 103 -18.66 -2.70 -14.96
N TYR A 104 -18.63 -4.02 -15.09
CA TYR A 104 -17.54 -4.84 -14.56
C TYR A 104 -17.16 -6.02 -15.44
N VAL A 105 -15.90 -6.45 -15.32
CA VAL A 105 -15.39 -7.69 -15.92
C VAL A 105 -14.87 -8.59 -14.80
N ASP A 106 -15.34 -9.82 -14.74
CA ASP A 106 -14.85 -10.83 -13.79
C ASP A 106 -13.94 -11.83 -14.48
N PHE A 107 -12.79 -12.08 -13.86
CA PHE A 107 -11.85 -13.14 -14.23
C PHE A 107 -11.95 -14.26 -13.19
N LYS A 108 -12.52 -15.39 -13.57
CA LYS A 108 -12.59 -16.61 -12.77
C LYS A 108 -11.35 -17.45 -13.05
N ILE A 109 -10.37 -17.37 -12.17
CA ILE A 109 -9.05 -17.95 -12.34
C ILE A 109 -9.02 -19.31 -11.65
N ASN A 110 -8.63 -20.34 -12.39
CA ASN A 110 -8.36 -21.67 -11.84
C ASN A 110 -6.86 -21.96 -11.89
N TYR A 111 -6.33 -22.48 -10.79
CA TYR A 111 -4.91 -22.82 -10.67
C TYR A 111 -4.66 -24.30 -10.91
N GLY A 112 -3.49 -24.61 -11.49
CA GLY A 112 -3.02 -25.98 -11.66
C GLY A 112 -2.38 -26.55 -10.39
N ALA A 113 -2.31 -27.87 -10.27
CA ALA A 113 -1.46 -28.52 -9.29
C ALA A 113 0.01 -28.32 -9.68
N LYS A 114 0.82 -27.76 -8.78
CA LYS A 114 2.27 -27.54 -8.97
C LYS A 114 2.99 -28.04 -7.73
N ASP A 115 4.17 -28.63 -7.85
CA ASP A 115 4.87 -29.21 -6.68
C ASP A 115 5.31 -28.16 -5.64
N ALA A 116 5.35 -26.88 -6.03
CA ALA A 116 5.31 -25.67 -5.19
C ALA A 116 5.30 -24.46 -6.13
N ILE A 117 4.81 -23.29 -5.69
CA ILE A 117 5.12 -22.03 -6.37
C ILE A 117 6.41 -21.50 -5.75
N PRO A 118 7.53 -21.38 -6.51
CA PRO A 118 8.77 -20.84 -5.98
C PRO A 118 8.55 -19.43 -5.43
N ALA A 119 9.17 -19.14 -4.29
CA ALA A 119 9.10 -17.80 -3.69
C ALA A 119 9.64 -16.75 -4.68
N PRO A 120 9.00 -15.58 -4.81
CA PRO A 120 9.50 -14.53 -5.68
C PRO A 120 10.87 -14.05 -5.19
N THR A 121 11.81 -13.95 -6.12
CA THR A 121 13.18 -13.51 -5.84
C THR A 121 13.41 -12.07 -6.29
N LEU A 122 14.27 -11.34 -5.59
CA LEU A 122 14.66 -9.97 -5.95
C LEU A 122 15.39 -9.93 -7.30
N SER A 123 14.92 -9.09 -8.22
CA SER A 123 15.65 -8.76 -9.45
C SER A 123 16.64 -7.61 -9.23
N ALA A 124 17.59 -7.39 -10.15
CA ALA A 124 18.46 -6.21 -10.12
C ALA A 124 17.68 -4.89 -10.00
N LYS A 125 16.51 -4.79 -10.64
CA LYS A 125 15.63 -3.62 -10.58
C LYS A 125 14.97 -3.43 -9.21
N ASP A 126 14.70 -4.52 -8.50
CA ASP A 126 14.17 -4.44 -7.13
C ASP A 126 15.24 -3.90 -6.17
N ILE A 127 16.50 -4.29 -6.39
CA ILE A 127 17.64 -3.72 -5.65
C ILE A 127 17.79 -2.22 -5.93
N ASP A 128 17.68 -1.78 -7.19
CA ASP A 128 17.69 -0.35 -7.56
C ASP A 128 16.57 0.43 -6.86
N ALA A 129 15.36 -0.12 -6.88
CA ALA A 129 14.20 0.52 -6.28
C ALA A 129 14.32 0.62 -4.75
N LEU A 130 14.87 -0.42 -4.10
CA LEU A 130 15.13 -0.42 -2.67
C LEU A 130 16.16 0.66 -2.31
N LYS A 131 17.25 0.76 -3.07
CA LYS A 131 18.25 1.81 -2.90
C LYS A 131 17.63 3.19 -3.03
N ALA A 132 16.86 3.44 -4.09
CA ALA A 132 16.26 4.75 -4.31
C ALA A 132 15.37 5.18 -3.13
N LYS A 133 14.59 4.26 -2.57
CA LYS A 133 13.78 4.55 -1.37
C LYS A 133 14.63 4.83 -0.13
N LEU A 134 15.71 4.07 0.08
CA LEU A 134 16.63 4.34 1.19
C LEU A 134 17.34 5.68 1.02
N ASP A 135 17.68 6.06 -0.21
CA ASP A 135 18.24 7.37 -0.53
C ASP A 135 17.23 8.50 -0.27
N GLU A 136 15.95 8.32 -0.61
CA GLU A 136 14.86 9.25 -0.26
C GLU A 136 14.68 9.40 1.26
N MET A 137 14.90 8.32 2.02
CA MET A 137 14.76 8.31 3.48
C MET A 137 15.92 8.96 4.22
N LYS A 138 17.07 9.23 3.57
CA LYS A 138 18.29 9.74 4.22
C LYS A 138 18.07 10.99 5.07
N THR A 139 17.24 11.90 4.60
CA THR A 139 16.95 13.18 5.29
C THR A 139 15.88 13.05 6.36
N LYS A 140 15.22 11.90 6.48
CA LYS A 140 14.21 11.66 7.51
C LYS A 140 14.88 11.71 8.88
N GLN A 141 14.31 12.54 9.73
CA GLN A 141 14.76 12.68 11.10
C GLN A 141 14.32 11.49 11.95
N LEU A 142 15.24 10.94 12.72
CA LEU A 142 15.00 9.88 13.69
C LEU A 142 14.79 10.44 15.09
N VAL A 143 15.57 11.46 15.46
CA VAL A 143 15.55 12.05 16.81
C VAL A 143 15.76 13.56 16.70
N ASP A 144 14.86 14.33 17.30
CA ASP A 144 15.01 15.78 17.48
C ASP A 144 16.14 16.13 18.45
N VAL A 145 16.65 17.36 18.35
CA VAL A 145 17.48 17.92 19.43
C VAL A 145 16.68 18.08 20.72
N ALA A 146 17.35 17.95 21.86
CA ALA A 146 16.71 18.10 23.17
C ALA A 146 16.09 19.49 23.35
N LYS A 147 14.94 19.54 24.04
CA LYS A 147 14.21 20.76 24.39
C LYS A 147 13.81 20.72 25.86
N ASP A 148 13.30 21.82 26.39
CA ASP A 148 12.82 21.85 27.77
C ASP A 148 11.70 20.82 27.97
N GLY A 149 11.83 20.00 29.01
CA GLY A 149 10.93 18.88 29.30
C GLY A 149 10.93 17.73 28.27
N GLN A 150 11.75 17.76 27.22
CA GLN A 150 11.78 16.75 26.15
C GLN A 150 13.21 16.28 25.85
N PRO A 151 13.56 15.04 26.25
CA PRO A 151 14.87 14.47 25.93
C PRO A 151 15.04 14.24 24.43
N GLY A 152 16.26 14.48 23.93
CA GLY A 152 16.59 14.41 22.51
C GLY A 152 18.11 14.37 22.31
N ILE A 153 18.59 14.80 21.15
CA ILE A 153 20.03 14.93 20.91
C ILE A 153 20.60 16.03 21.80
N ALA A 154 21.60 15.67 22.61
CA ALA A 154 22.20 16.52 23.63
C ALA A 154 23.70 16.24 23.78
N LYS A 155 24.43 17.19 24.36
CA LYS A 155 25.85 17.04 24.71
C LYS A 155 26.15 17.61 26.08
N VAL A 156 27.22 17.11 26.70
CA VAL A 156 27.74 17.64 27.96
C VAL A 156 28.65 18.82 27.63
N ASP A 157 28.41 19.96 28.28
CA ASP A 157 29.25 21.14 28.20
C ASP A 157 29.50 21.68 29.61
N GLY A 158 30.73 21.50 30.09
CA GLY A 158 31.07 21.73 31.49
C GLY A 158 30.18 20.92 32.43
N ASP A 159 29.50 21.62 33.34
CA ASP A 159 28.61 21.03 34.35
C ASP A 159 27.14 20.96 33.90
N ASN A 160 26.86 21.20 32.61
CA ASN A 160 25.51 21.21 32.04
C ASN A 160 25.33 20.15 30.95
N VAL A 161 24.07 19.76 30.71
CA VAL A 161 23.66 19.09 29.48
C VAL A 161 22.93 20.11 28.62
N ILE A 162 23.50 20.40 27.45
CA ILE A 162 22.99 21.38 26.49
C ILE A 162 22.49 20.69 25.22
N VAL A 163 21.77 21.45 24.40
CA VAL A 163 21.26 21.01 23.11
C VAL A 163 22.40 20.51 22.20
N GLY A 164 22.16 19.42 21.47
CA GLY A 164 23.10 18.91 20.47
C GLY A 164 23.15 19.76 19.21
N ASP A 165 24.21 19.59 18.42
CA ASP A 165 24.49 20.44 17.26
C ASP A 165 23.50 20.29 16.10
N ALA A 166 22.91 19.11 15.96
CA ALA A 166 21.94 18.79 14.92
C ALA A 166 21.01 17.65 15.36
N PRO A 167 19.80 17.56 14.78
CA PRO A 167 18.97 16.38 14.94
C PRO A 167 19.62 15.16 14.25
N LEU A 168 19.31 13.96 14.72
CA LEU A 168 19.81 12.72 14.12
C LEU A 168 18.93 12.34 12.92
N THR A 169 19.53 12.17 11.75
CA THR A 169 18.85 11.69 10.54
C THR A 169 19.20 10.23 10.22
N ILE A 170 18.50 9.62 9.26
CA ILE A 170 18.84 8.28 8.77
C ILE A 170 20.24 8.25 8.16
N ALA A 171 20.66 9.30 7.44
CA ALA A 171 22.00 9.38 6.85
C ALA A 171 23.12 9.37 7.90
N ASP A 172 22.83 9.86 9.10
CA ASP A 172 23.76 9.83 10.23
C ASP A 172 23.82 8.46 10.92
N ALA A 173 22.78 7.64 10.76
CA ALA A 173 22.69 6.33 11.38
C ALA A 173 23.22 5.20 10.48
N VAL A 174 22.96 5.28 9.17
CA VAL A 174 23.30 4.21 8.22
C VAL A 174 23.89 4.71 6.91
N THR A 175 24.77 3.89 6.34
CA THR A 175 25.32 4.04 4.99
C THR A 175 24.78 2.94 4.09
N VAL A 176 24.52 3.29 2.83
CA VAL A 176 23.99 2.37 1.82
C VAL A 176 24.94 2.36 0.64
N THR A 177 25.47 1.19 0.31
CA THR A 177 26.44 1.00 -0.77
C THR A 177 25.97 -0.07 -1.74
N GLU A 178 26.16 0.18 -3.03
CA GLU A 178 25.92 -0.81 -4.07
C GLU A 178 27.19 -1.61 -4.32
N GLY A 179 27.00 -2.87 -4.72
CA GLY A 179 28.09 -3.74 -5.12
C GLY A 179 27.63 -4.77 -6.13
N THR A 180 28.57 -5.66 -6.45
CA THR A 180 28.31 -6.83 -7.27
C THR A 180 29.01 -8.01 -6.61
N ASP A 181 28.30 -9.11 -6.46
CA ASP A 181 28.84 -10.36 -5.96
C ASP A 181 28.44 -11.48 -6.92
N SER A 182 29.44 -12.13 -7.53
CA SER A 182 29.24 -13.24 -8.45
C SER A 182 28.34 -12.88 -9.64
N GLY A 183 28.51 -11.67 -10.19
CA GLY A 183 27.73 -11.14 -11.31
C GLY A 183 26.30 -10.70 -10.95
N LYS A 184 25.91 -10.79 -9.68
CA LYS A 184 24.60 -10.38 -9.17
C LYS A 184 24.68 -9.08 -8.39
N LYS A 185 23.66 -8.23 -8.52
CA LYS A 185 23.65 -6.95 -7.81
C LYS A 185 23.44 -7.15 -6.31
N THR A 186 24.15 -6.35 -5.50
CA THR A 186 24.02 -6.36 -4.04
C THR A 186 23.81 -4.95 -3.50
N LEU A 187 23.04 -4.83 -2.42
CA LEU A 187 22.92 -3.64 -1.61
C LEU A 187 23.37 -3.94 -0.19
N THR A 188 24.39 -3.23 0.27
CA THR A 188 24.89 -3.33 1.64
C THR A 188 24.42 -2.12 2.43
N ILE A 189 23.88 -2.37 3.61
CA ILE A 189 23.47 -1.33 4.54
C ILE A 189 24.22 -1.55 5.85
N ALA A 190 24.98 -0.54 6.26
CA ALA A 190 25.90 -0.63 7.38
C ALA A 190 25.75 0.57 8.32
N PRO A 191 26.11 0.44 9.61
CA PRO A 191 26.18 1.58 10.51
C PRO A 191 27.07 2.69 9.92
N ALA A 192 26.59 3.94 9.96
CA ALA A 192 27.41 5.08 9.61
C ALA A 192 28.38 5.42 10.75
N SER A 193 29.60 5.83 10.40
CA SER A 193 30.59 6.28 11.40
C SER A 193 30.14 7.54 12.15
N THR A 194 29.32 8.37 11.50
CA THR A 194 28.76 9.62 12.04
C THR A 194 27.78 9.39 13.20
N LEU A 195 27.16 8.21 13.32
CA LEU A 195 26.23 7.89 14.41
C LEU A 195 26.88 8.09 15.79
N SER A 196 28.18 7.82 15.89
CA SER A 196 28.94 7.94 17.15
C SER A 196 29.02 9.38 17.68
N ASN A 197 28.79 10.38 16.82
CA ASN A 197 28.77 11.80 17.18
C ASN A 197 27.49 12.21 17.93
N PHE A 198 26.45 11.37 17.91
CA PHE A 198 25.16 11.68 18.52
C PHE A 198 25.00 11.00 19.88
N LYS A 199 24.49 11.75 20.85
CA LYS A 199 24.11 11.26 22.18
C LYS A 199 22.69 11.71 22.51
N TYR A 200 21.99 10.93 23.31
CA TYR A 200 20.62 11.19 23.74
C TYR A 200 20.56 11.56 25.23
N GLY A 201 19.86 12.62 25.59
CA GLY A 201 19.69 13.04 26.98
C GLY A 201 18.69 14.17 27.16
N ALA A 202 18.37 14.47 28.41
CA ALA A 202 17.56 15.63 28.80
C ALA A 202 18.46 16.81 29.15
N LEU A 203 17.99 18.03 28.89
CA LEU A 203 18.70 19.24 29.31
C LEU A 203 18.83 19.26 30.83
N LYS A 204 19.98 19.72 31.33
CA LYS A 204 20.30 19.74 32.76
C LYS A 204 21.22 20.91 33.08
N THR A 205 20.94 21.59 34.19
CA THR A 205 21.82 22.63 34.75
C THR A 205 22.49 22.10 36.00
N GLY A 206 23.83 22.09 36.03
CA GLY A 206 24.63 21.65 37.16
C GLY A 206 24.67 20.13 37.36
N GLY A 207 25.80 19.64 37.87
CA GLY A 207 26.07 18.24 38.15
C GLY A 207 25.98 17.32 36.92
N ALA A 208 26.26 17.82 35.71
CA ALA A 208 26.30 16.99 34.51
C ALA A 208 27.64 16.24 34.41
N ASN A 209 27.59 15.05 33.84
CA ASN A 209 28.76 14.22 33.57
C ASN A 209 28.52 13.33 32.33
N ALA A 210 29.51 12.54 31.93
CA ALA A 210 29.40 11.68 30.74
C ALA A 210 28.21 10.71 30.78
N SER A 211 27.76 10.27 31.96
CA SER A 211 26.60 9.40 32.15
C SER A 211 25.26 10.14 32.07
N SER A 212 25.26 11.47 32.00
CA SER A 212 24.05 12.29 31.85
C SER A 212 23.49 12.24 30.42
N VAL A 213 24.25 11.71 29.47
CA VAL A 213 23.82 11.42 28.10
C VAL A 213 24.16 9.98 27.74
N SER A 214 23.35 9.37 26.87
CA SER A 214 23.51 7.98 26.43
C SER A 214 23.94 7.91 24.98
N ALA A 215 24.77 6.93 24.63
CA ALA A 215 25.06 6.63 23.24
C ALA A 215 23.79 6.11 22.54
N ILE A 216 23.62 6.47 21.27
CA ILE A 216 22.61 5.89 20.40
C ILE A 216 23.28 4.76 19.62
N THR A 217 22.64 3.59 19.55
CA THR A 217 23.19 2.41 18.87
C THR A 217 22.21 1.85 17.85
N LEU A 218 22.71 1.17 16.82
CA LEU A 218 21.91 0.42 15.86
C LEU A 218 21.82 -1.06 16.30
N SER A 219 20.62 -1.63 16.28
CA SER A 219 20.39 -3.02 16.74
C SER A 219 20.96 -4.10 15.81
N THR A 220 21.16 -3.80 14.53
CA THR A 220 21.69 -4.76 13.54
C THR A 220 23.07 -4.37 13.04
N SER A 221 23.90 -5.38 12.79
CA SER A 221 25.12 -5.27 12.00
C SER A 221 24.81 -5.04 10.51
N ASN A 222 25.84 -5.07 9.66
CA ASN A 222 25.69 -4.95 8.21
C ASN A 222 24.61 -5.90 7.68
N LEU A 223 23.65 -5.35 6.94
CA LEU A 223 22.70 -6.12 6.14
C LEU A 223 23.19 -6.14 4.70
N VAL A 224 23.21 -7.32 4.09
CA VAL A 224 23.45 -7.49 2.66
C VAL A 224 22.21 -8.11 2.03
N ILE A 225 21.70 -7.44 0.99
CA ILE A 225 20.59 -7.93 0.18
C ILE A 225 21.12 -8.20 -1.22
N LYS A 226 20.86 -9.39 -1.74
CA LYS A 226 21.38 -9.83 -3.03
C LYS A 226 20.26 -10.15 -4.01
N GLU A 227 20.47 -9.82 -5.28
CA GLU A 227 19.64 -10.30 -6.37
C GLU A 227 19.53 -11.83 -6.36
N GLY A 228 18.32 -12.33 -6.58
CA GLY A 228 17.98 -13.75 -6.52
C GLY A 228 17.58 -14.26 -5.13
N GLU A 229 17.64 -13.42 -4.08
CA GLU A 229 17.13 -13.81 -2.77
C GLU A 229 15.60 -13.67 -2.68
N ALA A 230 14.94 -14.64 -2.05
CA ALA A 230 13.52 -14.60 -1.74
C ALA A 230 13.29 -13.84 -0.43
N LYS A 231 13.42 -12.52 -0.46
CA LYS A 231 13.28 -11.65 0.71
C LYS A 231 12.44 -10.42 0.41
N LYS A 232 11.72 -9.93 1.41
CA LYS A 232 11.02 -8.64 1.40
C LYS A 232 11.57 -7.75 2.50
N VAL A 233 11.87 -6.50 2.16
CA VAL A 233 12.25 -5.47 3.14
C VAL A 233 11.04 -4.57 3.40
N ASN A 234 10.70 -4.40 4.67
CA ASN A 234 9.65 -3.51 5.12
C ASN A 234 10.25 -2.20 5.66
N LEU A 235 10.31 -1.19 4.79
CA LEU A 235 10.92 0.10 5.11
C LEU A 235 10.13 0.94 6.13
N GLU A 236 8.84 0.65 6.34
CA GLU A 236 7.99 1.41 7.27
C GLU A 236 8.30 1.04 8.73
N GLU A 237 8.67 -0.20 8.97
CA GLU A 237 9.02 -0.75 10.30
C GLU A 237 10.54 -0.75 10.58
N THR A 238 11.32 -0.31 9.59
CA THR A 238 12.78 -0.26 9.63
C THR A 238 13.29 1.06 10.22
N LEU A 239 14.43 1.03 10.92
CA LEU A 239 15.15 2.22 11.42
C LEU A 239 14.33 3.14 12.33
N LYS A 240 13.57 2.57 13.28
CA LYS A 240 12.82 3.33 14.29
C LYS A 240 13.66 3.51 15.55
N PHE A 241 13.76 4.74 16.05
CA PHE A 241 14.41 5.01 17.34
C PHE A 241 13.47 4.67 18.50
N ASN A 242 13.98 3.91 19.47
CA ASN A 242 13.31 3.66 20.74
C ASN A 242 13.95 4.52 21.84
N SER A 243 13.19 5.46 22.39
CA SER A 243 13.66 6.40 23.40
C SER A 243 13.94 5.77 24.75
N ASP A 244 13.45 4.57 25.05
CA ASP A 244 13.71 3.90 26.33
C ASP A 244 15.08 3.20 26.27
N THR A 245 15.30 2.43 25.21
CA THR A 245 16.53 1.64 25.02
C THR A 245 17.67 2.43 24.37
N LYS A 246 17.37 3.58 23.74
CA LYS A 246 18.32 4.39 22.95
C LYS A 246 18.86 3.65 21.72
N VAL A 247 18.07 2.69 21.23
CA VAL A 247 18.42 1.83 20.10
C VAL A 247 17.59 2.20 18.88
N ILE A 248 18.23 2.25 17.71
CA ILE A 248 17.59 2.30 16.40
C ILE A 248 17.34 0.86 15.95
N SER A 249 16.10 0.54 15.58
CA SER A 249 15.75 -0.78 15.06
C SER A 249 16.50 -1.05 13.75
N GLY A 250 16.74 -2.32 13.47
CA GLY A 250 17.37 -2.74 12.25
C GLY A 250 16.41 -2.71 11.07
N PHE A 251 16.78 -3.47 10.05
CA PHE A 251 15.93 -3.70 8.90
C PHE A 251 14.94 -4.82 9.19
N ASP A 252 13.66 -4.53 9.00
CA ASP A 252 12.62 -5.55 8.98
C ASP A 252 12.68 -6.28 7.64
N VAL A 253 13.23 -7.50 7.67
CA VAL A 253 13.42 -8.36 6.50
C VAL A 253 12.71 -9.68 6.74
N THR A 254 11.77 -10.00 5.86
CA THR A 254 11.05 -11.27 5.89
C THR A 254 11.55 -12.17 4.76
N THR A 255 11.93 -13.40 5.08
CA THR A 255 12.14 -14.44 4.07
C THR A 255 10.79 -14.83 3.47
N LEU A 256 10.72 -14.84 2.14
CA LEU A 256 9.55 -15.30 1.42
C LEU A 256 9.70 -16.80 1.23
N ASN A 257 8.70 -17.54 1.70
CA ASN A 257 8.65 -18.99 1.54
C ASN A 257 7.88 -19.33 0.26
N GLU A 258 8.16 -20.52 -0.26
CA GLU A 258 7.32 -21.11 -1.30
C GLU A 258 5.89 -21.23 -0.77
N THR A 259 4.92 -21.02 -1.65
CA THR A 259 3.53 -21.25 -1.28
C THR A 259 3.22 -22.73 -1.56
N PRO A 260 2.69 -23.49 -0.57
CA PRO A 260 2.14 -24.81 -0.84
C PRO A 260 1.10 -24.68 -1.94
N ALA A 261 1.19 -25.49 -2.98
CA ALA A 261 0.12 -25.54 -3.95
C ALA A 261 -1.10 -26.13 -3.27
N ASP A 262 -2.19 -25.39 -3.21
CA ASP A 262 -3.48 -26.00 -2.94
C ASP A 262 -4.04 -26.47 -4.31
N PRO A 263 -4.00 -27.78 -4.61
CA PRO A 263 -4.45 -28.29 -5.89
C PRO A 263 -5.94 -28.00 -6.07
N GLY A 264 -6.30 -27.23 -7.11
CA GLY A 264 -7.69 -27.00 -7.50
C GLY A 264 -8.38 -25.79 -6.87
N SER A 265 -7.62 -24.85 -6.29
CA SER A 265 -8.19 -23.57 -5.84
C SER A 265 -8.62 -22.68 -7.02
N SER A 266 -9.64 -21.86 -6.79
CA SER A 266 -10.13 -20.86 -7.74
C SER A 266 -10.32 -19.52 -7.06
N THR A 267 -10.09 -18.43 -7.79
CA THR A 267 -10.34 -17.06 -7.30
C THR A 267 -11.05 -16.25 -8.36
N ILE A 268 -11.66 -15.13 -7.95
CA ILE A 268 -12.34 -14.20 -8.85
C ILE A 268 -11.68 -12.83 -8.75
N VAL A 269 -11.22 -12.28 -9.87
CA VAL A 269 -10.75 -10.89 -9.95
C VAL A 269 -11.76 -10.05 -10.73
N ARG A 270 -12.38 -9.08 -10.07
CA ARG A 270 -13.32 -8.13 -10.67
C ARG A 270 -12.61 -6.83 -11.07
N VAL A 271 -12.79 -6.39 -12.31
CA VAL A 271 -12.34 -5.07 -12.80
C VAL A 271 -13.52 -4.14 -12.92
N ILE A 272 -13.44 -2.96 -12.27
CA ILE A 272 -14.48 -1.92 -12.29
C ILE A 272 -13.90 -0.57 -12.72
N LYS A 273 -14.71 0.26 -13.37
CA LYS A 273 -14.36 1.66 -13.58
C LYS A 273 -14.65 2.46 -12.31
N ALA A 274 -13.59 2.89 -11.62
CA ALA A 274 -13.67 3.81 -10.49
C ALA A 274 -13.27 5.21 -10.95
N VAL A 275 -14.16 6.19 -10.77
CA VAL A 275 -13.89 7.60 -11.05
C VAL A 275 -14.23 8.38 -9.79
N GLU A 276 -13.26 9.12 -9.27
CA GLU A 276 -13.50 10.15 -8.26
C GLU A 276 -14.19 11.33 -8.95
N LYS A 277 -15.38 11.71 -8.47
CA LYS A 277 -16.16 12.80 -9.03
C LYS A 277 -16.67 13.68 -7.91
N THR A 278 -16.29 14.96 -7.93
CA THR A 278 -16.92 16.00 -7.12
C THR A 278 -18.25 16.36 -7.76
N ILE A 279 -19.33 16.34 -6.99
CA ILE A 279 -20.67 16.68 -7.47
C ILE A 279 -21.24 17.74 -6.53
N ASP A 280 -21.39 18.95 -7.06
CA ASP A 280 -22.02 20.05 -6.34
C ASP A 280 -23.54 19.93 -6.50
N VAL A 281 -24.23 19.71 -5.38
CA VAL A 281 -25.70 19.71 -5.34
C VAL A 281 -26.16 21.03 -4.76
N SER A 282 -26.76 21.86 -5.61
CA SER A 282 -27.44 23.10 -5.23
C SER A 282 -28.91 23.05 -5.64
N SER A 283 -29.71 23.98 -5.15
CA SER A 283 -31.11 24.20 -5.56
C SER A 283 -31.27 24.42 -7.09
N SER A 284 -30.20 24.84 -7.77
CA SER A 284 -30.13 25.07 -9.21
C SER A 284 -29.49 23.92 -10.01
N SER A 285 -28.98 22.88 -9.35
CA SER A 285 -28.31 21.76 -10.02
C SER A 285 -29.30 20.86 -10.76
N THR A 286 -28.90 20.34 -11.92
CA THR A 286 -29.66 19.33 -12.67
C THR A 286 -29.62 17.95 -12.01
N THR A 287 -28.66 17.73 -11.10
CA THR A 287 -28.44 16.47 -10.40
C THR A 287 -28.96 16.58 -8.96
N LYS A 288 -30.09 15.95 -8.65
CA LYS A 288 -30.66 16.04 -7.30
C LYS A 288 -29.88 15.14 -6.33
N ALA A 289 -29.81 15.51 -5.05
CA ALA A 289 -29.26 14.67 -3.99
C ALA A 289 -29.84 13.24 -4.00
N LYS A 290 -31.13 13.11 -4.36
CA LYS A 290 -31.82 11.83 -4.55
C LYS A 290 -31.21 10.97 -5.66
N ASP A 291 -30.77 11.58 -6.76
CA ASP A 291 -30.18 10.86 -7.89
C ASP A 291 -28.76 10.38 -7.54
N LEU A 292 -28.06 11.09 -6.66
CA LEU A 292 -26.80 10.64 -6.07
C LEU A 292 -27.01 9.51 -5.06
N ALA A 293 -28.00 9.62 -4.18
CA ALA A 293 -28.36 8.54 -3.25
C ALA A 293 -28.73 7.22 -3.96
N LYS A 294 -29.26 7.31 -5.19
CA LYS A 294 -29.50 6.14 -6.05
C LYS A 294 -28.26 5.58 -6.74
N GLN A 295 -27.22 6.38 -6.92
CA GLN A 295 -25.97 5.98 -7.58
C GLN A 295 -24.92 5.46 -6.60
N TYR A 296 -24.99 5.88 -5.35
CA TYR A 296 -24.00 5.57 -4.34
C TYR A 296 -24.61 4.81 -3.16
N VAL A 297 -23.79 3.99 -2.50
CA VAL A 297 -24.13 3.35 -1.23
C VAL A 297 -23.58 4.26 -0.14
N PHE A 298 -24.46 4.68 0.75
CA PHE A 298 -24.08 5.37 1.98
C PHE A 298 -24.42 4.42 3.12
N LYS A 299 -23.48 4.20 4.03
CA LYS A 299 -23.80 3.49 5.26
C LYS A 299 -24.51 4.43 6.19
N ASP A 300 -25.70 4.02 6.58
CA ASP A 300 -26.36 4.60 7.73
C ASP A 300 -26.09 3.66 8.91
N GLY A 301 -25.33 4.14 9.88
CA GLY A 301 -25.07 3.44 11.13
C GLY A 301 -25.86 4.07 12.28
N ASP A 302 -25.41 3.85 13.50
CA ASP A 302 -26.04 4.45 14.67
C ASP A 302 -25.93 5.99 14.69
N ALA A 303 -26.86 6.63 15.42
CA ALA A 303 -26.94 8.08 15.56
C ALA A 303 -25.87 8.67 16.50
N GLU A 304 -24.86 7.88 16.87
CA GLU A 304 -23.78 8.27 17.80
C GLU A 304 -22.40 8.30 17.12
N THR A 305 -22.25 7.76 15.90
CA THR A 305 -20.99 7.78 15.15
C THR A 305 -20.91 8.99 14.19
N PRO A 306 -19.92 9.90 14.36
CA PRO A 306 -19.67 11.00 13.44
C PRO A 306 -19.42 10.52 12.01
N GLY A 307 -20.16 11.06 11.04
CA GLY A 307 -20.07 10.71 9.61
C GLY A 307 -21.21 9.84 9.06
N ASN A 308 -22.07 9.27 9.93
CA ASN A 308 -23.30 8.59 9.52
C ASN A 308 -24.41 9.59 9.18
N LEU A 309 -25.26 9.24 8.21
CA LEU A 309 -26.40 10.07 7.82
C LEU A 309 -27.34 10.36 9.01
N SER A 310 -27.64 9.34 9.83
CA SER A 310 -28.44 9.48 11.06
C SER A 310 -27.82 10.41 12.11
N TYR A 311 -26.50 10.35 12.31
CA TYR A 311 -25.79 11.27 13.22
C TYR A 311 -25.86 12.71 12.69
N MET A 312 -25.63 12.89 11.40
CA MET A 312 -25.64 14.21 10.77
C MET A 312 -27.03 14.84 10.83
N LEU A 313 -28.09 14.07 10.56
CA LEU A 313 -29.49 14.51 10.71
C LEU A 313 -29.81 14.93 12.14
N LYS A 314 -29.32 14.19 13.14
CA LYS A 314 -29.57 14.46 14.56
C LYS A 314 -28.91 15.76 15.03
N TYR A 315 -27.72 16.07 14.54
CA TYR A 315 -26.87 17.16 15.05
C TYR A 315 -26.62 18.29 14.02
N ILE A 316 -27.40 18.35 12.92
CA ILE A 316 -27.21 19.37 11.87
C ILE A 316 -27.38 20.82 12.38
N ASN A 317 -28.17 21.00 13.43
CA ASN A 317 -28.43 22.31 14.07
C ASN A 317 -27.62 22.52 15.36
N ASP A 318 -26.66 21.62 15.67
CA ASP A 318 -25.84 21.71 16.88
C ASP A 318 -24.56 22.52 16.59
N GLU A 319 -24.57 23.79 17.01
CA GLU A 319 -23.48 24.75 16.75
C GLU A 319 -22.15 24.35 17.42
N ASP A 320 -22.19 23.55 18.49
CA ASP A 320 -21.00 23.08 19.21
C ASP A 320 -20.30 21.92 18.48
N LYS A 321 -21.04 21.17 17.66
CA LYS A 321 -20.53 19.96 16.97
C LYS A 321 -19.99 20.23 15.57
N LYS A 322 -20.30 21.37 14.96
CA LYS A 322 -19.78 21.83 13.64
C LYS A 322 -19.89 20.80 12.50
N ILE A 323 -21.03 20.10 12.42
CA ILE A 323 -21.26 19.03 11.42
C ILE A 323 -21.69 19.59 10.06
N ALA A 324 -22.25 20.79 10.04
CA ALA A 324 -22.60 21.53 8.84
C ALA A 324 -22.02 22.94 8.91
N VAL A 325 -21.59 23.48 7.78
CA VAL A 325 -21.14 24.88 7.66
C VAL A 325 -22.21 25.65 6.91
N LYS A 326 -22.65 26.80 7.44
CA LYS A 326 -23.51 27.70 6.66
C LYS A 326 -22.67 28.37 5.59
N ASN A 327 -23.04 28.18 4.33
CA ASN A 327 -22.42 28.92 3.23
C ASN A 327 -22.86 30.40 3.27
N ASN A 328 -22.30 31.22 2.37
CA ASN A 328 -22.59 32.66 2.31
C ASN A 328 -24.07 32.98 2.02
N ASP A 329 -24.83 32.03 1.48
CA ASP A 329 -26.25 32.15 1.17
C ASP A 329 -27.15 31.67 2.33
N GLY A 330 -26.56 31.17 3.42
CA GLY A 330 -27.26 30.69 4.61
C GLY A 330 -27.69 29.22 4.55
N ASP A 331 -27.36 28.50 3.49
CA ASP A 331 -27.65 27.07 3.33
C ASP A 331 -26.64 26.23 4.13
N TYR A 332 -27.09 25.11 4.68
CA TYR A 332 -26.22 24.14 5.35
C TYR A 332 -25.46 23.29 4.33
N GLU A 333 -24.13 23.39 4.36
CA GLU A 333 -23.22 22.55 3.61
C GLU A 333 -22.79 21.36 4.48
N VAL A 334 -22.93 20.16 3.93
CA VAL A 334 -22.62 18.91 4.61
C VAL A 334 -21.80 18.02 3.68
N THR A 335 -20.63 17.58 4.13
CA THR A 335 -19.79 16.65 3.38
C THR A 335 -20.08 15.21 3.81
N ILE A 336 -20.64 14.41 2.90
CA ILE A 336 -20.84 12.97 3.10
C ILE A 336 -19.89 12.18 2.19
N PHE A 337 -19.25 11.16 2.76
CA PHE A 337 -18.44 10.22 2.01
C PHE A 337 -19.26 8.96 1.75
N PRO A 338 -19.51 8.58 0.49
CA PRO A 338 -20.14 7.28 0.21
C PRO A 338 -19.25 6.13 0.71
N GLU A 339 -19.81 4.93 0.79
CA GLU A 339 -19.09 3.65 0.96
C GLU A 339 -19.02 2.86 -0.34
N GLY A 340 -19.67 3.33 -1.41
CA GLY A 340 -19.98 2.55 -2.60
C GLY A 340 -20.44 3.39 -3.77
N LYS A 341 -20.08 3.05 -5.02
CA LYS A 341 -20.95 3.29 -6.17
C LYS A 341 -21.75 2.01 -6.39
N ARG A 342 -23.06 2.09 -6.59
CA ARG A 342 -23.88 0.91 -6.86
C ARG A 342 -23.51 0.34 -8.24
N LEU A 343 -23.25 -0.96 -8.33
CA LEU A 343 -22.91 -1.63 -9.60
C LEU A 343 -24.10 -1.69 -10.56
N ASN A 344 -25.33 -1.72 -10.03
CA ASN A 344 -26.54 -1.57 -10.84
C ASN A 344 -27.19 -0.21 -10.56
N THR A 345 -26.97 0.74 -11.46
CA THR A 345 -27.70 2.03 -11.49
C THR A 345 -28.92 2.01 -12.41
N LEU A 346 -29.22 0.87 -13.03
CA LEU A 346 -30.38 0.69 -13.90
C LEU A 346 -31.57 0.27 -13.04
N SER A 347 -32.39 1.25 -12.66
CA SER A 347 -33.80 1.07 -12.27
C SER A 347 -34.69 1.61 -13.36
#